data_AF-A0A380JEI0-F1
#
_entry.id   AF-A0A380JEI0-F1
#
_cell.length_a   1.000
_cell.length_b   1.000
_cell.length_c   1.000
_cell.angle_alpha   90.00
_cell.angle_beta   90.00
_cell.angle_gamma   90.00
#
_symmetry.space_group_name_H-M   'P 1'
#
loop_
_entity.id
_entity.type
_entity.pdbx_description
1 polymer ?
#
loop_
_entity_poly.entity_id
_entity_poly.type
_entity_poly.pdbx_seq_one_letter_code
_entity_poly.pdbx_strand_id
1 'polypeptide(L)'
;MLVTYYRRILFILGILGLGLQLFKYGLGRLLYYTILSNLAVVVFLGVTLYWMAQKKEATLLSHKFLRFKGGLTVNDFDSLYRLPIVYHFFLAPLVTAQAYWNLENFLVHYILPLGFLLDSLLFDPRKNYRIWDPIAWLLFQLAYSFLALFNGFVTKWAIPGAVDSPFPYYFVNVYKYGWGFVLKNCLGLFVFYLILGYLFCLANYGLDLASKSRS
;
A
#
# COMPACT_ATOMS: atom_id res chain seq x y z
N MET A 1 -11.37 -17.92 -15.34
CA MET A 1 -10.01 -18.17 -15.89
C MET A 1 -9.19 -16.89 -16.01
N LEU A 2 -9.66 -15.85 -16.71
CA LEU A 2 -8.93 -14.57 -16.88
C LEU A 2 -8.48 -13.92 -15.57
N VAL A 3 -9.38 -13.78 -14.58
CA VAL A 3 -9.08 -13.18 -13.26
C VAL A 3 -7.97 -13.94 -12.53
N THR A 4 -7.98 -15.26 -12.61
CA THR A 4 -6.95 -16.11 -11.99
C THR A 4 -5.58 -15.86 -12.62
N TYR A 5 -5.50 -15.76 -13.95
CA TYR A 5 -4.24 -15.46 -14.64
C TYR A 5 -3.74 -14.06 -14.30
N TYR A 6 -4.62 -13.06 -14.30
CA TYR A 6 -4.28 -11.70 -13.92
C TYR A 6 -3.66 -11.65 -12.52
N ARG A 7 -4.32 -12.25 -11.53
CA ARG A 7 -3.85 -12.30 -10.13
C ARG A 7 -2.54 -13.07 -9.98
N ARG A 8 -2.31 -14.14 -10.75
CA ARG A 8 -1.04 -14.88 -10.77
C ARG A 8 0.10 -14.03 -11.30
N ILE A 9 -0.11 -13.32 -12.41
CA ILE A 9 0.89 -12.42 -12.98
C ILE A 9 1.24 -11.33 -11.97
N LEU A 10 0.21 -10.67 -11.40
CA LEU A 10 0.40 -9.63 -10.40
C LEU A 10 1.16 -10.13 -9.16
N PHE A 11 0.83 -11.33 -8.68
CA PHE A 11 1.52 -11.97 -7.56
C PHE A 11 3.01 -12.24 -7.85
N ILE A 12 3.33 -12.78 -9.04
CA ILE A 12 4.71 -13.04 -9.45
C ILE A 12 5.50 -11.73 -9.56
N LEU A 13 4.91 -10.71 -10.20
CA LEU A 13 5.53 -9.39 -10.34
C LEU A 13 5.76 -8.72 -8.98
N GLY A 14 4.83 -8.89 -8.05
CA GLY A 14 4.96 -8.41 -6.67
C GLY A 14 6.10 -9.09 -5.90
N ILE A 15 6.19 -10.42 -5.97
CA ILE A 15 7.31 -11.18 -5.38
C ILE A 15 8.64 -10.75 -6.01
N LEU A 16 8.69 -10.60 -7.33
CA LEU A 16 9.90 -10.17 -8.02
C LEU A 16 10.31 -8.76 -7.58
N GLY A 17 9.38 -7.80 -7.54
CA GLY A 17 9.64 -6.43 -7.12
C GLY A 17 10.16 -6.36 -5.67
N LEU A 18 9.46 -7.01 -4.74
CA LEU A 18 9.87 -7.07 -3.33
C LEU A 18 11.21 -7.80 -3.16
N GLY A 19 11.39 -8.93 -3.85
CA GLY A 19 12.63 -9.70 -3.81
C GLY A 19 13.82 -8.89 -4.27
N LEU A 20 13.69 -8.16 -5.39
CA LEU A 20 14.74 -7.27 -5.89
C LEU A 20 15.04 -6.11 -4.93
N GLN A 21 14.00 -5.50 -4.33
CA GLN A 21 14.19 -4.45 -3.32
C GLN A 21 15.00 -4.95 -2.13
N LEU A 22 14.62 -6.10 -1.57
CA LEU A 22 15.29 -6.66 -0.39
C LEU A 22 16.69 -7.18 -0.71
N PHE A 23 16.88 -7.76 -1.90
CA PHE A 23 18.18 -8.26 -2.35
C PHE A 23 19.19 -7.12 -2.58
N LYS A 24 18.77 -6.04 -3.25
CA LYS A 24 19.66 -4.92 -3.59
C LYS A 24 19.94 -3.98 -2.42
N TYR A 25 18.94 -3.73 -1.57
CA TYR A 25 19.03 -2.69 -0.53
C TYR A 25 18.99 -3.23 0.90
N GLY A 26 18.86 -4.55 1.07
CA GLY A 26 18.88 -5.23 2.36
C GLY A 26 17.54 -5.26 3.10
N LEU A 27 17.49 -6.08 4.15
CA LEU A 27 16.28 -6.33 4.94
C LEU A 27 15.77 -5.09 5.72
N GLY A 28 16.64 -4.10 5.97
CA GLY A 28 16.24 -2.84 6.61
C GLY A 28 15.17 -2.07 5.82
N ARG A 29 14.98 -2.37 4.53
CA ARG A 29 13.88 -1.84 3.71
C ARG A 29 12.49 -2.24 4.23
N LEU A 30 12.36 -3.35 4.96
CA LEU A 30 11.09 -3.77 5.58
C LEU A 30 10.57 -2.77 6.62
N LEU A 31 11.37 -1.81 7.05
CA LEU A 31 10.92 -0.76 7.97
C LEU A 31 10.17 0.38 7.26
N TYR A 32 10.22 0.43 5.92
CA TYR A 32 9.43 1.39 5.14
C TYR A 32 8.00 0.91 4.93
N TYR A 33 7.06 1.85 5.06
CA TYR A 33 5.62 1.59 4.89
C TYR A 33 5.30 0.95 3.54
N THR A 34 5.87 1.50 2.46
CA THR A 34 5.61 1.03 1.09
C THR A 34 6.04 -0.42 0.88
N ILE A 35 7.10 -0.87 1.53
CA ILE A 35 7.56 -2.27 1.40
C ILE A 35 6.61 -3.19 2.19
N LEU A 36 6.17 -2.76 3.38
CA LEU A 36 5.20 -3.51 4.18
C LEU A 36 3.81 -3.58 3.52
N SER A 37 3.34 -2.49 2.91
CA SER A 37 2.05 -2.46 2.20
C SER A 37 2.06 -3.42 1.01
N ASN A 38 3.12 -3.35 0.19
CA ASN A 38 3.29 -4.25 -0.95
C ASN A 38 3.42 -5.71 -0.50
N LEU A 39 4.15 -5.98 0.60
CA LEU A 39 4.23 -7.31 1.18
C LEU A 39 2.85 -7.82 1.62
N ALA A 40 2.04 -6.98 2.27
CA ALA A 40 0.68 -7.33 2.65
C ALA A 40 -0.20 -7.63 1.43
N VAL A 41 -0.07 -6.88 0.33
CA VAL A 41 -0.76 -7.14 -0.94
C VAL A 41 -0.32 -8.47 -1.55
N VAL A 42 0.99 -8.76 -1.60
CA VAL A 42 1.50 -10.03 -2.13
C VAL A 42 1.01 -11.22 -1.30
N VAL A 43 1.06 -11.13 0.03
CA VAL A 43 0.52 -12.16 0.93
C VAL A 43 -0.97 -12.35 0.69
N PHE A 44 -1.73 -11.26 0.58
CA PHE A 44 -3.16 -11.30 0.31
C PHE A 44 -3.49 -11.94 -1.05
N LEU A 45 -2.73 -11.61 -2.10
CA LEU A 45 -2.85 -12.24 -3.42
C LEU A 45 -2.54 -13.74 -3.35
N GLY A 46 -1.51 -14.14 -2.60
CA GLY A 46 -1.18 -15.55 -2.37
C GLY A 46 -2.31 -16.31 -1.70
N VAL A 47 -2.89 -15.76 -0.63
CA VAL A 47 -4.07 -16.32 0.06
C VAL A 47 -5.27 -16.39 -0.87
N THR A 48 -5.51 -15.35 -1.67
CA THR A 48 -6.58 -15.30 -2.67
C THR A 48 -6.43 -16.43 -3.69
N LEU A 49 -5.24 -16.59 -4.27
CA LEU A 49 -4.95 -17.63 -5.25
C LEU A 49 -5.08 -19.04 -4.65
N TYR A 50 -4.64 -19.23 -3.41
CA TYR A 50 -4.81 -20.48 -2.69
C TYR A 50 -6.29 -20.81 -2.49
N TRP A 51 -7.11 -19.87 -2.01
CA TRP A 51 -8.55 -20.10 -1.83
C TRP A 51 -9.31 -20.26 -3.15
N MET A 52 -8.87 -19.62 -4.23
CA MET A 52 -9.38 -19.90 -5.57
C MET A 52 -9.09 -21.35 -6.00
N ALA A 53 -7.88 -21.86 -5.74
CA ALA A 53 -7.53 -23.25 -6.04
C ALA A 53 -8.35 -24.26 -5.20
N GLN A 54 -8.67 -23.90 -3.96
CA GLN A 54 -9.53 -24.68 -3.07
C GLN A 54 -11.05 -24.48 -3.34
N LYS A 55 -11.42 -23.74 -4.39
CA LYS A 55 -12.82 -23.43 -4.75
C LYS A 55 -13.65 -22.82 -3.61
N LYS A 56 -13.01 -22.03 -2.73
CA LYS A 56 -13.66 -21.37 -1.58
C LYS A 56 -14.34 -20.05 -1.98
N GLU A 57 -15.27 -20.12 -2.93
CA GLU A 57 -15.94 -18.94 -3.49
C GLU A 57 -16.69 -18.12 -2.43
N ALA A 58 -17.39 -18.78 -1.51
CA ALA A 58 -18.11 -18.10 -0.42
C ALA A 58 -17.19 -17.25 0.47
N THR A 59 -15.94 -17.70 0.71
CA THR A 59 -14.95 -16.94 1.48
C THR A 59 -14.46 -15.72 0.71
N LEU A 60 -14.13 -15.91 -0.57
CA LEU A 60 -13.65 -14.86 -1.46
C LEU A 60 -14.68 -13.75 -1.71
N LEU A 61 -15.97 -14.12 -1.71
CA LEU A 61 -17.09 -13.19 -1.88
C LEU A 61 -17.61 -12.63 -0.54
N SER A 62 -17.05 -13.06 0.59
CA SER A 62 -17.50 -12.58 1.89
C SER A 62 -17.20 -11.08 2.06
N HIS A 63 -18.15 -10.34 2.64
CA HIS A 63 -17.97 -8.91 2.91
C HIS A 63 -16.71 -8.63 3.73
N LYS A 64 -16.37 -9.49 4.70
CA LYS A 64 -15.17 -9.31 5.54
C LYS A 64 -13.90 -9.35 4.69
N PHE A 65 -13.79 -10.31 3.79
CA PHE A 65 -12.64 -10.47 2.91
C PHE A 65 -12.50 -9.29 1.94
N LEU A 66 -13.60 -8.89 1.30
CA LEU A 66 -13.60 -7.77 0.35
C LEU A 66 -13.37 -6.41 1.02
N ARG A 67 -13.88 -6.20 2.25
CA ARG A 67 -13.62 -4.98 3.03
C ARG A 67 -12.16 -4.90 3.50
N PHE A 68 -11.56 -6.03 3.86
CA PHE A 68 -10.13 -6.09 4.18
C PHE A 68 -9.27 -5.80 2.95
N LYS A 69 -9.63 -6.40 1.79
CA LYS A 69 -9.00 -6.12 0.50
C LYS A 69 -9.05 -4.64 0.13
N GLY A 70 -10.22 -4.00 0.28
CA GLY A 70 -10.36 -2.56 0.04
C GLY A 70 -9.42 -1.72 0.90
N GLY A 71 -9.24 -2.09 2.16
CA GLY A 71 -8.26 -1.47 3.04
C GLY A 71 -6.84 -1.60 2.52
N LEU A 72 -6.43 -2.81 2.12
CA LEU A 72 -5.12 -3.02 1.49
C LEU A 72 -4.97 -2.19 0.20
N THR A 73 -6.01 -2.09 -0.63
CA THR A 73 -5.97 -1.30 -1.87
C THR A 73 -5.72 0.17 -1.61
N VAL A 74 -6.42 0.77 -0.63
CA VAL A 74 -6.26 2.19 -0.30
C VAL A 74 -4.90 2.47 0.33
N ASN A 75 -4.41 1.57 1.17
CA ASN A 75 -3.11 1.70 1.83
C ASN A 75 -1.97 1.52 0.82
N ASP A 76 -2.07 0.56 -0.11
CA ASP A 76 -1.04 0.32 -1.11
C ASP A 76 -1.02 1.39 -2.22
N PHE A 77 -2.15 2.06 -2.46
CA PHE A 77 -2.25 3.24 -3.35
C PHE A 77 -1.28 4.37 -2.94
N ASP A 78 -0.84 4.39 -1.68
CA ASP A 78 0.21 5.30 -1.21
C ASP A 78 1.46 5.31 -2.07
N SER A 79 1.86 4.12 -2.48
CA SER A 79 3.05 3.92 -3.30
C SER A 79 2.98 4.67 -4.63
N LEU A 80 1.77 4.95 -5.15
CA LEU A 80 1.56 5.64 -6.43
C LEU A 80 1.69 7.15 -6.37
N TYR A 81 1.25 7.77 -5.28
CA TYR A 81 1.31 9.23 -5.17
C TYR A 81 2.60 9.67 -4.50
N ARG A 82 3.13 8.89 -3.55
CA ARG A 82 4.34 9.25 -2.81
C ARG A 82 5.56 9.21 -3.71
N LEU A 83 5.64 8.24 -4.63
CA LEU A 83 6.83 8.09 -5.47
C LEU A 83 7.03 9.26 -6.46
N PRO A 84 6.08 9.66 -7.31
CA PRO A 84 6.27 10.80 -8.21
C PRO A 84 6.46 12.12 -7.48
N ILE A 85 5.77 12.34 -6.35
CA ILE A 85 5.86 13.58 -5.57
C ILE A 85 7.22 13.66 -4.86
N VAL A 86 7.63 12.59 -4.17
CA VAL A 86 8.95 12.55 -3.52
C VAL A 86 10.05 12.63 -4.57
N TYR A 87 9.88 11.98 -5.73
CA TYR A 87 10.83 12.10 -6.82
C TYR A 87 10.94 13.53 -7.35
N HIS A 88 9.87 14.07 -7.94
CA HIS A 88 9.96 15.32 -8.68
C HIS A 88 10.26 16.52 -7.79
N PHE A 89 9.75 16.54 -6.56
CA PHE A 89 9.94 17.69 -5.68
C PHE A 89 11.15 17.59 -4.76
N PHE A 90 11.64 16.38 -4.44
CA PHE A 90 12.70 16.21 -3.45
C PHE A 90 13.94 15.49 -3.98
N LEU A 91 13.79 14.46 -4.82
CA LEU A 91 14.91 13.62 -5.26
C LEU A 91 15.44 13.95 -6.65
N ALA A 92 14.65 14.53 -7.55
CA ALA A 92 15.06 14.85 -8.91
C ALA A 92 16.32 15.74 -8.98
N PRO A 93 16.57 16.67 -8.03
CA PRO A 93 17.84 17.41 -7.97
C PRO A 93 19.01 16.60 -7.39
N LEU A 94 18.75 15.49 -6.69
CA LEU A 94 19.71 14.78 -5.84
C LEU A 94 20.14 13.41 -6.38
N VAL A 95 19.34 12.79 -7.23
CA VAL A 95 19.62 11.46 -7.81
C VAL A 95 19.39 11.47 -9.30
N THR A 96 20.17 10.67 -10.04
CA THR A 96 19.94 10.47 -11.46
C THR A 96 18.62 9.76 -11.70
N ALA A 97 17.94 10.10 -12.80
CA ALA A 97 16.67 9.48 -13.17
C ALA A 97 16.78 7.95 -13.24
N GLN A 98 17.90 7.42 -13.73
CA GLN A 98 18.16 5.98 -13.83
C GLN A 98 18.28 5.29 -12.47
N ALA A 99 18.80 5.96 -11.44
CA ALA A 99 18.85 5.41 -10.09
C ALA A 99 17.44 5.25 -9.48
N TYR A 100 16.47 6.00 -10.01
CA TYR A 100 15.10 6.03 -9.53
C TYR A 100 14.14 5.17 -10.35
N TRP A 101 14.22 5.25 -11.69
CA TRP A 101 13.39 4.49 -12.63
C TRP A 101 13.97 3.11 -12.94
N ASN A 102 14.26 2.35 -11.89
CA ASN A 102 14.70 0.97 -12.00
C ASN A 102 13.51 -0.01 -11.92
N LEU A 103 13.75 -1.25 -12.34
CA LEU A 103 12.72 -2.28 -12.42
C LEU A 103 12.06 -2.52 -11.07
N GLU A 104 12.84 -2.63 -9.99
CA GLU A 104 12.33 -2.91 -8.66
C GLU A 104 11.44 -1.80 -8.10
N ASN A 105 11.79 -0.53 -8.31
CA ASN A 105 10.94 0.60 -7.94
C ASN A 105 9.68 0.62 -8.80
N PHE A 106 9.80 0.36 -10.10
CA PHE A 106 8.65 0.36 -11.00
C PHE A 106 7.62 -0.73 -10.62
N LEU A 107 8.10 -1.93 -10.27
CA LEU A 107 7.25 -3.05 -9.88
C LEU A 107 6.47 -2.75 -8.59
N VAL A 108 7.13 -2.25 -7.54
CA VAL A 108 6.51 -2.08 -6.21
C VAL A 108 5.81 -0.73 -6.04
N HIS A 109 6.15 0.28 -6.83
CA HIS A 109 5.54 1.60 -6.69
C HIS A 109 4.50 1.93 -7.76
N TYR A 110 4.51 1.21 -8.90
CA TYR A 110 3.51 1.42 -9.96
C TYR A 110 2.73 0.16 -10.29
N ILE A 111 3.41 -0.91 -10.74
CA ILE A 111 2.72 -2.08 -11.30
C ILE A 111 1.86 -2.79 -10.25
N LEU A 112 2.43 -3.10 -9.08
CA LEU A 112 1.70 -3.82 -8.05
C LEU A 112 0.53 -2.99 -7.48
N PRO A 113 0.73 -1.71 -7.08
CA PRO A 113 -0.37 -0.88 -6.59
C PRO A 113 -1.47 -0.60 -7.62
N LEU A 114 -1.12 -0.25 -8.86
CA LEU A 114 -2.12 -0.03 -9.92
C LEU A 114 -2.84 -1.32 -10.26
N GLY A 115 -2.10 -2.43 -10.38
CA GLY A 115 -2.69 -3.72 -10.66
C GLY A 115 -3.66 -4.15 -9.57
N PHE A 116 -3.31 -3.93 -8.30
CA PHE A 116 -4.19 -4.29 -7.19
C PHE A 116 -5.41 -3.36 -7.09
N LEU A 117 -5.24 -2.07 -7.38
CA LEU A 117 -6.36 -1.13 -7.52
C LEU A 117 -7.32 -1.56 -8.63
N LEU A 118 -6.79 -1.88 -9.81
CA LEU A 118 -7.58 -2.34 -10.94
C LEU A 118 -8.26 -3.68 -10.63
N ASP A 119 -7.60 -4.60 -9.92
CA ASP A 119 -8.24 -5.85 -9.47
C ASP A 119 -9.49 -5.56 -8.63
N SER A 120 -9.37 -4.65 -7.66
CA SER A 120 -10.47 -4.27 -6.78
C SER A 120 -11.54 -3.44 -7.47
N LEU A 121 -11.19 -2.62 -8.46
CA LEU A 121 -12.16 -1.83 -9.21
C LEU A 121 -12.84 -2.61 -10.33
N LEU A 122 -12.24 -3.64 -10.91
CA LEU A 122 -12.79 -4.34 -12.07
C LEU A 122 -13.43 -5.69 -11.71
N PHE A 123 -12.87 -6.43 -10.76
CA PHE A 123 -13.26 -7.82 -10.51
C PHE A 123 -14.00 -8.06 -9.19
N ASP A 124 -13.92 -7.14 -8.23
CA ASP A 124 -14.64 -7.32 -6.97
C ASP A 124 -16.13 -7.03 -7.14
N PRO A 125 -17.00 -7.79 -6.44
CA PRO A 125 -18.41 -7.49 -6.39
C PRO A 125 -18.63 -6.07 -5.83
N ARG A 126 -19.69 -5.42 -6.31
CA ARG A 126 -20.04 -4.05 -5.90
C ARG A 126 -20.77 -4.03 -4.55
N LYS A 127 -20.82 -2.85 -3.92
CA LYS A 127 -21.56 -2.58 -2.66
C LYS A 127 -21.09 -3.35 -1.42
N ASN A 128 -19.80 -3.69 -1.36
CA ASN A 128 -19.24 -4.39 -0.19
C ASN A 128 -18.78 -3.48 0.93
N TYR A 129 -18.61 -2.19 0.65
CA TYR A 129 -18.08 -1.22 1.60
C TYR A 129 -19.18 -0.54 2.41
N ARG A 130 -18.88 -0.25 3.67
CA ARG A 130 -19.68 0.54 4.60
C ARG A 130 -19.05 1.92 4.77
N ILE A 131 -19.85 2.89 5.19
CA ILE A 131 -19.38 4.25 5.47
C ILE A 131 -18.27 4.33 6.53
N TRP A 132 -18.20 3.31 7.41
CA TRP A 132 -17.18 3.20 8.47
C TRP A 132 -15.91 2.48 8.03
N ASP A 133 -15.88 1.89 6.82
CA ASP A 133 -14.70 1.16 6.34
C ASP A 133 -13.46 2.04 6.16
N PRO A 134 -13.54 3.22 5.54
CA PRO A 134 -12.39 4.13 5.45
C PRO A 134 -11.77 4.47 6.81
N ILE A 135 -12.60 4.60 7.85
CA ILE A 135 -12.14 4.85 9.22
C ILE A 135 -11.43 3.61 9.79
N ALA A 136 -12.00 2.42 9.59
CA ALA A 136 -11.37 1.17 10.01
C ALA A 136 -10.04 0.92 9.27
N TRP A 137 -9.91 1.37 8.03
CA TRP A 137 -8.67 1.24 7.26
C TRP A 137 -7.53 2.13 7.77
N LEU A 138 -7.83 3.16 8.58
CA LEU A 138 -6.78 3.92 9.27
C LEU A 138 -6.01 3.08 10.29
N LEU A 139 -6.54 1.92 10.71
CA LEU A 139 -5.82 0.99 11.58
C LEU A 139 -4.51 0.51 10.96
N PHE A 140 -4.42 0.39 9.64
CA PHE A 140 -3.16 0.06 8.95
C PHE A 140 -2.12 1.16 9.16
N GLN A 141 -2.53 2.42 8.99
CA GLN A 141 -1.64 3.56 9.17
C GLN A 141 -1.23 3.72 10.64
N LEU A 142 -2.16 3.52 11.58
CA LEU A 142 -1.89 3.50 13.01
C LEU A 142 -0.90 2.39 13.40
N ALA A 143 -1.10 1.18 12.88
CA ALA A 143 -0.21 0.04 13.14
C ALA A 143 1.21 0.34 12.62
N TYR A 144 1.33 0.93 11.44
CA TYR A 144 2.63 1.33 10.92
C TYR A 144 3.27 2.46 11.72
N SER A 145 2.52 3.49 12.11
CA SER A 145 3.04 4.57 12.96
C SER A 145 3.57 4.03 14.28
N PHE A 146 2.88 3.05 14.88
CA PHE A 146 3.38 2.34 16.05
C PHE A 146 4.70 1.61 15.75
N LEU A 147 4.77 0.83 14.67
CA LEU A 147 5.99 0.11 14.27
C LEU A 147 7.18 1.05 14.00
N ALA A 148 6.94 2.17 13.32
CA ALA A 148 7.96 3.17 13.02
C ALA A 148 8.51 3.84 14.28
N LEU A 149 7.63 4.23 15.22
CA LEU A 149 8.05 4.80 16.51
C LEU A 149 8.71 3.74 17.39
N PHE A 150 8.20 2.51 17.42
CA PHE A 150 8.79 1.40 18.13
C PHE A 150 10.20 1.11 17.61
N ASN A 151 10.42 1.17 16.29
CA ASN A 151 11.77 1.06 15.74
C ASN A 151 12.66 2.23 16.16
N GLY A 152 12.13 3.46 16.08
CA GLY A 152 12.87 4.66 16.44
C GLY A 152 13.32 4.70 17.92
N PHE A 153 12.49 4.23 18.84
CA PHE A 153 12.74 4.30 20.28
C PHE A 153 13.35 3.02 20.88
N VAL A 154 12.90 1.84 20.42
CA VAL A 154 13.17 0.56 21.11
C VAL A 154 14.19 -0.27 20.36
N THR A 155 13.85 -0.77 19.16
CA THR A 155 14.74 -1.72 18.45
C THR A 155 15.94 -1.04 17.81
N LYS A 156 15.78 0.23 17.40
CA LYS A 156 16.82 1.07 16.79
C LYS A 156 17.53 0.41 15.63
N TRP A 157 16.84 -0.44 14.87
CA TRP A 157 17.44 -1.09 13.71
C TRP A 157 17.82 -0.03 12.69
N ALA A 158 19.07 -0.11 12.22
CA ALA A 158 19.58 0.80 11.22
C ALA A 158 18.87 0.57 9.87
N ILE A 159 18.47 1.67 9.23
CA ILE A 159 17.86 1.63 7.92
C ILE A 159 18.91 2.08 6.90
N PRO A 160 19.40 1.16 6.04
CA PRO A 160 20.46 1.48 5.09
C PRO A 160 20.10 2.68 4.22
N GLY A 161 20.97 3.69 4.18
CA GLY A 161 20.80 4.90 3.38
C GLY A 161 19.73 5.89 3.87
N ALA A 162 19.10 5.66 5.02
CA ALA A 162 18.14 6.61 5.58
C ALA A 162 18.84 7.71 6.40
N VAL A 163 18.58 8.97 6.06
CA VAL A 163 19.14 10.15 6.75
C VAL A 163 18.71 10.22 8.22
N ASP A 164 17.47 9.81 8.52
CA ASP A 164 16.89 9.89 9.86
C ASP A 164 16.86 8.53 10.60
N SER A 165 17.64 7.55 10.16
CA SER A 165 17.77 6.25 10.84
C SER A 165 18.04 6.45 12.35
N PRO A 166 17.35 5.73 13.26
CA PRO A 166 16.49 4.56 13.05
C PRO A 166 15.03 4.87 12.68
N PHE A 167 14.66 6.13 12.49
CA PHE A 167 13.33 6.48 12.01
C PHE A 167 13.26 6.29 10.48
N PRO A 168 12.22 5.61 9.96
CA PRO A 168 12.09 5.36 8.53
C PRO A 168 11.80 6.63 7.73
N TYR A 169 11.22 7.66 8.36
CA TYR A 169 10.92 8.92 7.70
C TYR A 169 11.25 10.11 8.60
N TYR A 170 11.64 11.22 7.98
CA TYR A 170 11.93 12.47 8.69
C TYR A 170 10.73 12.94 9.54
N PHE A 171 9.51 12.77 9.04
CA PHE A 171 8.29 13.23 9.70
C PHE A 171 7.89 12.41 10.93
N VAL A 172 8.56 11.29 11.20
CA VAL A 172 8.42 10.52 12.45
C VAL A 172 9.63 10.66 13.37
N ASN A 173 10.66 11.42 12.99
CA ASN A 173 11.85 11.63 13.82
C ASN A 173 11.55 12.62 14.96
N VAL A 174 11.14 12.06 16.11
CA VAL A 174 10.81 12.82 17.31
C VAL A 174 12.04 13.51 17.90
N TYR A 175 13.23 12.90 17.81
CA TYR A 175 14.44 13.49 18.38
C TYR A 175 14.85 14.79 17.67
N LYS A 176 14.65 14.87 16.35
CA LYS A 176 15.06 16.03 15.55
C LYS A 176 14.00 17.12 15.49
N TYR A 177 12.72 16.75 15.37
CA TYR A 177 11.63 17.72 15.10
C TYR A 177 10.61 17.86 16.24
N GLY A 178 10.69 17.01 17.26
CA GLY A 178 9.78 17.03 18.41
C GLY A 178 8.38 16.47 18.12
N TRP A 179 7.64 16.21 19.20
CA TRP A 179 6.32 15.56 19.13
C TRP A 179 5.27 16.39 18.39
N GLY A 180 5.26 17.71 18.54
CA GLY A 180 4.29 18.58 17.86
C GLY A 180 4.37 18.46 16.34
N PHE A 181 5.59 18.41 15.79
CA PHE A 181 5.80 18.20 14.36
C PHE A 181 5.35 16.81 13.91
N VAL A 182 5.75 15.77 14.64
CA VAL A 182 5.41 14.38 14.29
C VAL A 182 3.90 14.16 14.32
N LEU A 183 3.21 14.59 15.38
CA LEU A 183 1.77 14.46 15.51
C LEU A 183 1.01 15.21 14.41
N LYS A 184 1.44 16.42 14.06
CA LYS A 184 0.85 17.19 12.96
C LYS A 184 0.96 16.47 11.62
N ASN A 185 2.14 15.91 11.31
CA ASN A 185 2.35 15.19 10.06
C ASN A 185 1.58 13.85 10.02
N CYS A 186 1.59 13.09 11.11
CA CYS A 186 0.79 11.87 11.24
C CYS A 186 -0.71 12.15 11.07
N LEU A 187 -1.23 13.21 11.68
CA LEU A 187 -2.63 13.61 11.52
C LEU A 187 -2.94 14.02 10.08
N GLY A 188 -2.05 14.78 9.43
CA GLY A 188 -2.18 15.12 8.01
C GLY A 188 -2.27 13.89 7.11
N LEU A 189 -1.41 12.89 7.35
CA LEU A 189 -1.46 11.60 6.64
C LEU A 189 -2.78 10.86 6.91
N PHE A 190 -3.26 10.82 8.16
CA PHE A 190 -4.51 10.13 8.49
C PHE A 190 -5.71 10.76 7.77
N VAL A 191 -5.81 12.08 7.77
CA VAL A 191 -6.86 12.80 7.05
C VAL A 191 -6.78 12.51 5.56
N PHE A 192 -5.57 12.52 5.00
CA PHE A 192 -5.35 12.21 3.59
C PHE A 192 -5.81 10.78 3.23
N TYR A 193 -5.43 9.76 4.01
CA TYR A 193 -5.87 8.38 3.76
C TYR A 193 -7.38 8.20 3.97
N LEU A 194 -7.96 8.93 4.92
CA LEU A 194 -9.40 8.91 5.13
C LEU A 194 -10.14 9.43 3.89
N ILE A 195 -9.68 10.55 3.32
CA ILE A 195 -10.22 11.10 2.07
C ILE A 195 -10.06 10.09 0.93
N LEU A 196 -8.87 9.50 0.75
CA LEU A 196 -8.65 8.47 -0.27
C LEU A 196 -9.57 7.26 -0.09
N GLY A 197 -9.77 6.80 1.15
CA GLY A 197 -10.68 5.71 1.46
C GLY A 197 -12.11 6.01 1.01
N TYR A 198 -12.62 7.20 1.31
CA TYR A 198 -13.95 7.62 0.85
C TYR A 198 -14.03 7.79 -0.67
N LEU A 199 -12.99 8.34 -1.31
CA LEU A 199 -12.93 8.45 -2.77
C LEU A 199 -12.95 7.08 -3.46
N PHE A 200 -12.22 6.10 -2.90
CA PHE A 200 -12.23 4.73 -3.39
C PHE A 200 -13.61 4.07 -3.25
N CYS A 201 -14.26 4.24 -2.10
CA CYS A 201 -15.64 3.78 -1.92
C CYS A 201 -16.59 4.43 -2.92
N LEU A 202 -16.49 5.76 -3.13
CA LEU A 202 -17.30 6.50 -4.08
C LEU A 202 -17.10 6.02 -5.52
N ALA A 203 -15.85 5.77 -5.93
CA ALA A 203 -15.54 5.21 -7.23
C ALA A 203 -16.18 3.83 -7.43
N ASN A 204 -16.15 2.97 -6.40
CA ASN A 204 -16.81 1.66 -6.46
C ASN A 204 -18.33 1.79 -6.60
N TYR A 205 -18.97 2.74 -5.91
CA TYR A 205 -20.40 3.03 -6.06
C TYR A 205 -20.75 3.61 -7.43
N GLY A 206 -19.95 4.52 -7.97
CA GLY A 206 -20.16 5.10 -9.30
C GLY A 206 -20.12 4.05 -10.41
N LEU A 207 -19.18 3.11 -10.33
CA LEU A 207 -19.09 1.97 -11.27
C LEU A 207 -20.31 1.04 -11.20
N ASP A 208 -20.92 0.86 -10.02
CA ASP A 208 -22.16 0.09 -9.84
C ASP A 208 -23.39 0.76 -10.49
N LEU A 209 -23.46 2.09 -10.43
CA LEU A 209 -24.54 2.83 -11.09
C LEU A 209 -24.41 2.77 -12.61
N ALA A 210 -23.19 2.95 -13.12
CA ALA A 210 -22.92 2.89 -14.55
C ALA A 210 -23.22 1.51 -15.16
N SER A 211 -22.95 0.41 -14.46
CA SER A 211 -23.26 -0.94 -14.95
C SER A 211 -24.77 -1.18 -15.07
N LYS A 212 -25.58 -0.65 -14.13
CA LYS A 212 -27.05 -0.77 -14.15
C LYS A 212 -27.71 0.06 -15.23
N SER A 213 -27.15 1.21 -15.58
CA SER A 213 -27.68 2.05 -16.67
C SER A 213 -27.53 1.42 -18.06
N ARG A 214 -26.70 0.36 -18.19
CA ARG A 214 -26.40 -0.34 -19.45
C ARG A 214 -27.10 -1.70 -19.57
N SER A 215 -27.85 -2.12 -18.55
CA SER A 215 -28.66 -3.36 -18.54
C SER A 215 -30.13 -3.04 -18.71
#